data_AF-A0A1V5DKM1-F1
#
_entry.id   AF-A0A1V5DKM1-F1
#
_cell.length_a   1.000
_cell.length_b   1.000
_cell.length_c   1.000
_cell.angle_alpha   90.00
_cell.angle_beta   90.00
_cell.angle_gamma   90.00
#
_symmetry.space_group_name_H-M   'P 1'
#
loop_
_entity.id
_entity.type
_entity.pdbx_description
1 polymer ?
#
loop_
_entity_poly.entity_id
_entity_poly.type
_entity_poly.pdbx_seq_one_letter_code
_entity_poly.pdbx_strand_id
1 'polypeptide(L)'
;MVLELCSVSVEDISWGRKTILDGTALLVHREGLLAAAKGNDHRITSVKAFIARPGESVRILPVKDVIEPRVKVEGKGGMFPGLISGVETVGTGRTHALRGCAVVTAGQVVGVQEGLIDMSGPGAHYSPFSRTLNIVLAVNVKYGTSPHEHEEALRLAGLRAAVYLGEAGRNAKPVDVERFEVRSPFTPKRGNADLPGIVYVYMLLSQGLLHDTYLYGQNATSLLPTLIMGTEIMDGAIVSGNCVSACDKNTTYHHQNNPVVRELFKRDGIDLRFLGTVVGNCNVTLPAKLRAAQYGVKLVEFLCADGAVITKEGFGNPDADAMMYCAGLEQMGIRTVMITDEFAGVDGASQSLADTTPRADAVVSTGNANERILLPPMEKVIGDMRVIERMAGGQSGSISQEGITVELQAILGATNELGFEFLSAREE
;
A
#
# COMPACT_ATOMS: atom_id res chain seq x y z
N MET A 1 25.14 1.09 -0.47
CA MET A 1 24.26 2.28 -0.51
C MET A 1 23.52 2.36 0.82
N VAL A 2 23.15 3.53 1.33
CA VAL A 2 22.51 3.64 2.66
C VAL A 2 21.30 4.57 2.59
N LEU A 3 20.18 4.15 3.16
CA LEU A 3 19.02 5.00 3.46
C LEU A 3 18.84 5.09 4.97
N GLU A 4 18.72 6.30 5.49
CA GLU A 4 18.24 6.58 6.84
C GLU A 4 16.76 6.98 6.75
N LEU A 5 15.88 6.14 7.33
CA LEU A 5 14.47 6.47 7.50
C LEU A 5 14.26 6.97 8.92
N CYS A 6 14.00 8.26 9.04
CA CYS A 6 13.88 8.95 10.31
C CYS A 6 12.40 9.11 10.69
N SER A 7 12.01 8.58 11.83
CA SER A 7 10.65 8.71 12.35
C SER A 7 10.51 10.02 13.12
N VAL A 8 9.57 10.87 12.69
CA VAL A 8 9.18 12.11 13.37
C VAL A 8 7.77 11.89 13.93
N SER A 9 7.61 11.92 15.26
CA SER A 9 6.33 11.59 15.92
C SER A 9 5.29 12.69 15.68
N VAL A 10 4.07 12.29 15.31
CA VAL A 10 2.87 13.13 15.28
C VAL A 10 1.81 12.47 16.16
N GLU A 11 1.48 13.13 17.27
CA GLU A 11 0.57 12.61 18.31
C GLU A 11 -0.72 13.43 18.41
N ASP A 12 -0.73 14.64 17.84
CA ASP A 12 -1.94 15.43 17.67
C ASP A 12 -1.93 16.18 16.33
N ILE A 13 -3.13 16.52 15.85
CA ILE A 13 -3.31 17.31 14.65
C ILE A 13 -4.44 18.31 14.83
N SER A 14 -4.23 19.54 14.38
CA SER A 14 -5.27 20.57 14.40
C SER A 14 -5.11 21.58 13.27
N TRP A 15 -6.17 22.35 13.00
CA TRP A 15 -6.09 23.45 12.05
C TRP A 15 -5.37 24.64 12.68
N GLY A 16 -4.44 25.22 11.93
CA GLY A 16 -3.62 26.36 12.37
C GLY A 16 -3.49 27.45 11.31
N ARG A 17 -2.80 28.53 11.68
CA ARG A 17 -2.50 29.65 10.75
C ARG A 17 -1.38 29.30 9.76
N LYS A 18 -0.54 28.33 10.09
CA LYS A 18 0.61 27.85 9.30
C LYS A 18 0.71 26.34 9.42
N THR A 19 1.27 25.70 8.40
CA THR A 19 1.60 24.28 8.46
C THR A 19 2.98 24.11 9.10
N ILE A 20 3.00 23.64 10.35
CA ILE A 20 4.24 23.45 11.13
C ILE A 20 4.07 22.26 12.08
N LEU A 21 5.18 21.61 12.41
CA LEU A 21 5.24 20.65 13.50
C LEU A 21 5.76 21.37 14.75
N ASP A 22 4.92 21.46 15.79
CA ASP A 22 5.26 22.04 17.09
C ASP A 22 5.34 20.93 18.14
N GLY A 23 6.56 20.52 18.49
CA GLY A 23 6.79 19.29 19.26
C GLY A 23 6.29 18.07 18.48
N THR A 24 5.25 17.41 18.98
CA THR A 24 4.56 16.28 18.33
C THR A 24 3.20 16.66 17.76
N ALA A 25 2.80 17.94 17.83
CA ALA A 25 1.54 18.43 17.30
C ALA A 25 1.70 19.02 15.88
N LEU A 26 1.00 18.45 14.91
CA LEU A 26 0.98 18.96 13.53
C LEU A 26 -0.14 20.01 13.40
N LEU A 27 0.25 21.28 13.33
CA LEU A 27 -0.67 22.37 12.99
C LEU A 27 -0.74 22.48 11.48
N VAL A 28 -1.93 22.45 10.89
CA VAL A 28 -2.12 22.45 9.43
C VAL A 28 -2.80 23.74 8.97
N HIS A 29 -2.17 24.48 8.06
CA HIS A 29 -2.82 25.59 7.38
C HIS A 29 -3.79 25.05 6.32
N ARG A 30 -5.09 25.11 6.64
CA ARG A 30 -6.15 24.52 5.81
C ARG A 30 -6.11 25.01 4.37
N GLU A 31 -6.09 26.32 4.14
CA GLU A 31 -6.08 26.87 2.77
C GLU A 31 -4.80 26.53 2.00
N GLY A 32 -3.66 26.48 2.69
CA GLY A 32 -2.39 26.04 2.12
C GLY A 32 -2.43 24.58 1.67
N LEU A 33 -3.00 23.70 2.50
CA LEU A 33 -3.21 22.30 2.17
C LEU A 33 -4.14 22.14 0.96
N LEU A 34 -5.27 22.86 0.93
CA LEU A 34 -6.22 22.81 -0.19
C LEU A 34 -5.59 23.30 -1.49
N ALA A 35 -4.80 24.38 -1.43
CA ALA A 35 -4.07 24.90 -2.58
C ALA A 35 -3.00 23.90 -3.08
N ALA A 36 -2.25 23.28 -2.16
CA ALA A 36 -1.25 22.26 -2.52
C ALA A 36 -1.90 21.02 -3.14
N ALA A 37 -2.97 20.49 -2.52
CA ALA A 37 -3.72 19.35 -3.03
C ALA A 37 -4.28 19.63 -4.43
N LYS A 38 -4.86 20.81 -4.65
CA LYS A 38 -5.36 21.21 -5.98
C LYS A 38 -4.23 21.39 -7.01
N GLY A 39 -3.12 22.00 -6.59
CA GLY A 39 -2.03 22.37 -7.50
C GLY A 39 -2.54 23.18 -8.70
N ASN A 40 -1.98 22.90 -9.88
CA ASN A 40 -2.41 23.48 -11.15
C ASN A 40 -3.41 22.59 -11.91
N ASP A 41 -4.03 21.61 -11.25
CA ASP A 41 -4.91 20.66 -11.92
C ASP A 41 -6.29 21.28 -12.18
N HIS A 42 -6.51 21.70 -13.43
CA HIS A 42 -7.78 22.31 -13.85
C HIS A 42 -8.95 21.34 -13.86
N ARG A 43 -8.75 20.02 -13.71
CA ARG A 43 -9.83 19.03 -13.62
C ARG A 43 -10.49 19.07 -12.24
N ILE A 44 -9.77 19.49 -11.21
CA ILE A 44 -10.27 19.57 -9.83
C ILE A 44 -11.14 20.82 -9.67
N THR A 45 -12.42 20.62 -9.37
CA THR A 45 -13.38 21.71 -9.12
C THR A 45 -13.32 22.21 -7.69
N SER A 46 -13.19 21.29 -6.72
CA SER A 46 -13.05 21.62 -5.30
C SER A 46 -12.32 20.53 -4.54
N VAL A 47 -11.66 20.94 -3.45
CA VAL A 47 -11.07 20.06 -2.44
C VAL A 47 -11.62 20.52 -1.10
N LYS A 48 -12.08 19.59 -0.26
CA LYS A 48 -12.41 19.85 1.14
C LYS A 48 -11.50 19.00 2.02
N ALA A 49 -11.01 19.58 3.11
CA ALA A 49 -10.16 18.88 4.06
C ALA A 49 -10.87 18.72 5.40
N PHE A 50 -10.71 17.54 6.00
CA PHE A 50 -11.22 17.16 7.30
C PHE A 50 -10.12 16.50 8.13
N ILE A 51 -10.27 16.54 9.44
CA ILE A 51 -9.48 15.74 10.39
C ILE A 51 -10.42 14.66 10.94
N ALA A 52 -9.90 13.45 11.06
CA ALA A 52 -10.52 12.32 11.73
C ALA A 52 -9.47 11.64 12.62
N ARG A 53 -9.74 11.52 13.92
CA ARG A 53 -8.81 10.96 14.91
C ARG A 53 -9.22 9.55 15.33
N PRO A 54 -8.26 8.72 15.76
CA PRO A 54 -8.57 7.43 16.37
C PRO A 54 -9.60 7.58 17.50
N GLY A 55 -10.62 6.71 17.49
CA GLY A 55 -11.70 6.71 18.48
C GLY A 55 -12.85 7.69 18.22
N GLU A 56 -12.74 8.62 17.27
CA GLU A 56 -13.87 9.48 16.90
C GLU A 56 -14.98 8.68 16.18
N SER A 57 -16.25 9.08 16.35
CA SER A 57 -17.40 8.49 15.64
C SER A 57 -17.45 9.00 14.19
N VAL A 58 -16.50 8.53 13.37
CA VAL A 58 -16.27 8.99 12.00
C VAL A 58 -16.10 7.78 11.06
N ARG A 59 -16.85 7.79 9.96
CA ARG A 59 -16.65 6.90 8.80
C ARG A 59 -16.13 7.67 7.60
N ILE A 60 -15.13 7.15 6.91
CA ILE A 60 -14.55 7.72 5.69
C ILE A 60 -14.78 6.76 4.53
N LEU A 61 -15.44 7.19 3.45
CA LEU A 61 -15.70 6.33 2.27
C LEU A 61 -16.18 7.11 1.02
N PRO A 62 -15.98 6.59 -0.19
CA PRO A 62 -14.99 5.58 -0.53
C PRO A 62 -13.57 6.16 -0.37
N VAL A 63 -12.65 5.35 0.13
CA VAL A 63 -11.23 5.71 0.28
C VAL A 63 -10.45 5.28 -0.93
N LYS A 64 -9.79 6.22 -1.61
CA LYS A 64 -8.98 5.96 -2.79
C LYS A 64 -7.54 5.58 -2.46
N ASP A 65 -6.90 6.27 -1.53
CA ASP A 65 -5.53 5.98 -1.14
C ASP A 65 -5.28 6.53 0.26
N VAL A 66 -4.29 5.94 0.93
CA VAL A 66 -3.74 6.40 2.20
C VAL A 66 -2.24 6.57 2.02
N ILE A 67 -1.71 7.71 2.45
CA ILE A 67 -0.32 8.10 2.17
C ILE A 67 0.32 8.61 3.45
N GLU A 68 1.51 8.11 3.80
CA GLU A 68 2.29 8.67 4.90
C GLU A 68 3.01 9.93 4.42
N PRO A 69 2.82 11.09 5.08
CA PRO A 69 3.59 12.28 4.77
C PRO A 69 5.08 12.03 5.06
N ARG A 70 5.91 12.18 4.03
CA ARG A 70 7.37 12.06 4.12
C ARG A 70 8.05 13.22 3.43
N VAL A 71 9.31 13.47 3.79
CA VAL A 71 10.15 14.48 3.14
C VAL A 71 11.58 13.98 2.97
N LYS A 72 12.11 14.17 1.76
CA LYS A 72 13.52 13.89 1.45
C LYS A 72 14.39 15.03 1.99
N VAL A 73 15.20 14.75 3.02
CA VAL A 73 16.03 15.75 3.71
C VAL A 73 17.44 15.81 3.13
N GLU A 74 17.99 14.66 2.76
CA GLU A 74 19.32 14.54 2.17
C GLU A 74 19.34 13.41 1.13
N GLY A 75 20.17 13.52 0.11
CA GLY A 75 20.30 12.54 -0.96
C GLY A 75 19.68 13.01 -2.27
N LYS A 76 19.69 12.13 -3.27
CA LYS A 76 19.10 12.41 -4.59
C LYS A 76 17.59 12.19 -4.60
N GLY A 77 16.90 12.83 -5.53
CA GLY A 77 15.47 12.70 -5.73
C GLY A 77 14.60 13.44 -4.71
N GLY A 78 13.32 13.12 -4.74
CA GLY A 78 12.30 13.61 -3.82
C GLY A 78 11.23 12.54 -3.62
N MET A 79 10.14 12.91 -2.95
CA MET A 79 9.04 11.96 -2.74
C MET A 79 8.24 11.74 -4.03
N PHE A 80 7.89 10.48 -4.27
CA PHE A 80 7.09 10.02 -5.41
C PHE A 80 7.71 10.41 -6.77
N PRO A 81 8.93 9.91 -7.06
CA PRO A 81 9.67 10.24 -8.28
C PRO A 81 8.89 9.87 -9.53
N GLY A 82 8.87 10.79 -10.50
CA GLY A 82 8.12 10.65 -11.75
C GLY A 82 6.63 11.02 -11.66
N LEU A 83 6.10 11.27 -10.45
CA LEU A 83 4.73 11.77 -10.25
C LEU A 83 4.70 13.16 -9.60
N ILE A 84 5.48 13.37 -8.54
CA ILE A 84 5.58 14.65 -7.83
C ILE A 84 6.97 15.25 -7.98
N SER A 85 8.02 14.52 -7.60
CA SER A 85 9.39 14.95 -7.85
C SER A 85 9.87 14.53 -9.25
N GLY A 86 11.05 15.03 -9.64
CA GLY A 86 11.72 14.59 -10.86
C GLY A 86 11.98 13.09 -10.92
N VAL A 87 12.28 12.59 -12.12
CA VAL A 87 12.60 11.18 -12.37
C VAL A 87 14.05 10.92 -11.95
N GLU A 88 14.24 10.55 -10.68
CA GLU A 88 15.51 10.17 -10.10
C GLU A 88 15.34 8.88 -9.30
N THR A 89 16.32 7.99 -9.37
CA THR A 89 16.36 6.79 -8.49
C THR A 89 16.54 7.24 -7.05
N VAL A 90 15.64 6.76 -6.18
CA VAL A 90 15.62 7.07 -4.74
C VAL A 90 16.23 5.92 -3.94
N GLY A 91 16.05 5.88 -2.61
CA GLY A 91 16.51 4.78 -1.76
C GLY A 91 17.90 4.97 -1.15
N THR A 92 18.43 6.20 -1.15
CA THR A 92 19.68 6.58 -0.47
C THR A 92 19.60 7.95 0.17
N GLY A 93 20.41 8.23 1.21
CA GLY A 93 20.39 9.51 1.93
C GLY A 93 19.45 9.44 3.13
N ARG A 94 18.75 10.54 3.43
CA ARG A 94 17.89 10.67 4.61
C ARG A 94 16.48 11.12 4.25
N THR A 95 15.49 10.39 4.75
CA THR A 95 14.06 10.69 4.55
C THR A 95 13.37 10.72 5.91
N HIS A 96 12.65 11.81 6.20
CA HIS A 96 11.83 11.90 7.40
C HIS A 96 10.40 11.44 7.10
N ALA A 97 9.83 10.63 7.98
CA ALA A 97 8.44 10.21 7.94
C ALA A 97 7.68 10.79 9.14
N LEU A 98 6.55 11.43 8.88
CA LEU A 98 5.64 11.91 9.92
C LEU A 98 4.80 10.73 10.44
N ARG A 99 5.34 10.03 11.43
CA ARG A 99 4.73 8.82 12.02
C ARG A 99 3.49 9.19 12.82
N GLY A 100 2.44 8.38 12.68
CA GLY A 100 1.18 8.56 13.42
C GLY A 100 0.11 9.33 12.67
N CYS A 101 0.42 9.92 11.51
CA CYS A 101 -0.58 10.59 10.66
C CYS A 101 -0.58 10.05 9.23
N ALA A 102 -1.70 10.28 8.53
CA ALA A 102 -1.85 9.90 7.13
C ALA A 102 -2.72 10.91 6.37
N VAL A 103 -2.45 11.04 5.07
CA VAL A 103 -3.34 11.70 4.12
C VAL A 103 -4.24 10.64 3.51
N VAL A 104 -5.56 10.84 3.63
CA VAL A 104 -6.57 9.94 3.07
C VAL A 104 -7.27 10.65 1.93
N THR A 105 -7.17 10.13 0.71
CA THR A 105 -7.95 10.66 -0.42
C THR A 105 -9.28 9.94 -0.45
N ALA A 106 -10.39 10.69 -0.43
CA ALA A 106 -11.75 10.16 -0.45
C ALA A 106 -12.67 11.03 -1.33
N GLY A 107 -13.92 10.61 -1.52
CA GLY A 107 -14.95 11.41 -2.18
C GLY A 107 -15.57 10.73 -3.39
N GLN A 108 -15.75 11.46 -4.49
CA GLN A 108 -16.27 10.86 -5.72
C GLN A 108 -15.17 10.01 -6.33
N VAL A 109 -15.24 8.69 -6.17
CA VAL A 109 -14.32 7.73 -6.78
C VAL A 109 -15.06 6.97 -7.87
N VAL A 110 -14.38 6.62 -8.96
CA VAL A 110 -15.03 5.99 -10.11
C VAL A 110 -15.19 4.48 -9.92
N GLY A 111 -14.25 3.85 -9.23
CA GLY A 111 -14.27 2.41 -8.95
C GLY A 111 -15.28 2.01 -7.87
N VAL A 112 -16.04 0.95 -8.13
CA VAL A 112 -16.97 0.34 -7.17
C VAL A 112 -16.30 -0.64 -6.20
N GLN A 113 -14.98 -0.77 -6.21
CA GLN A 113 -14.26 -1.74 -5.35
C GLN A 113 -13.57 -1.08 -4.15
N GLU A 114 -13.61 0.25 -4.05
CA GLU A 114 -12.98 0.98 -2.95
C GLU A 114 -13.69 0.75 -1.62
N GLY A 115 -12.98 1.04 -0.53
CA GLY A 115 -13.41 0.69 0.82
C GLY A 115 -13.78 1.85 1.73
N LEU A 116 -14.01 1.49 2.98
CA LEU A 116 -14.22 2.42 4.08
C LEU A 116 -13.15 2.29 5.16
N ILE A 117 -13.01 3.37 5.94
CA ILE A 117 -12.32 3.37 7.23
C ILE A 117 -13.32 3.82 8.28
N ASP A 118 -13.52 3.00 9.31
CA ASP A 118 -14.17 3.41 10.55
C ASP A 118 -13.10 3.78 11.58
N MET A 119 -13.22 4.97 12.18
CA MET A 119 -12.26 5.44 13.19
C MET A 119 -12.56 4.90 14.60
N SER A 120 -13.71 4.27 14.80
CA SER A 120 -14.13 3.64 16.06
C SER A 120 -15.05 2.44 15.80
N GLY A 121 -15.40 1.70 16.85
CA GLY A 121 -16.31 0.55 16.74
C GLY A 121 -15.66 -0.69 16.10
N PRO A 122 -16.46 -1.71 15.74
CA PRO A 122 -15.96 -3.00 15.27
C PRO A 122 -15.07 -2.91 14.03
N GLY A 123 -15.43 -2.06 13.05
CA GLY A 123 -14.65 -1.90 11.82
C GLY A 123 -13.25 -1.30 12.04
N ALA A 124 -13.06 -0.52 13.10
CA ALA A 124 -11.77 0.08 13.43
C ALA A 124 -10.72 -0.99 13.81
N HIS A 125 -11.11 -2.16 14.29
CA HIS A 125 -10.17 -3.24 14.60
C HIS A 125 -9.47 -3.81 13.38
N TYR A 126 -10.10 -3.72 12.20
CA TYR A 126 -9.60 -4.34 10.97
C TYR A 126 -8.81 -3.37 10.09
N SER A 127 -9.03 -2.06 10.17
CA SER A 127 -8.26 -1.11 9.37
C SER A 127 -7.05 -0.56 10.14
N PRO A 128 -5.81 -0.70 9.63
CA PRO A 128 -4.64 -0.06 10.25
C PRO A 128 -4.76 1.46 10.34
N PHE A 129 -5.56 2.04 9.45
CA PHE A 129 -5.78 3.47 9.35
C PHE A 129 -6.79 4.03 10.33
N SER A 130 -7.47 3.18 11.12
CA SER A 130 -8.26 3.65 12.26
C SER A 130 -7.37 4.20 13.39
N ARG A 131 -6.10 3.81 13.42
CA ARG A 131 -5.11 4.19 14.44
C ARG A 131 -4.24 5.39 14.03
N THR A 132 -4.43 5.93 12.82
CA THR A 132 -3.71 7.11 12.34
C THR A 132 -4.53 8.39 12.52
N LEU A 133 -3.83 9.50 12.75
CA LEU A 133 -4.41 10.84 12.64
C LEU A 133 -4.63 11.16 11.16
N ASN A 134 -5.88 11.06 10.71
CA ASN A 134 -6.21 11.14 9.29
C ASN A 134 -6.57 12.57 8.86
N ILE A 135 -5.86 13.05 7.84
CA ILE A 135 -6.19 14.26 7.09
C ILE A 135 -6.91 13.81 5.82
N VAL A 136 -8.23 13.94 5.83
CA VAL A 136 -9.07 13.43 4.75
C VAL A 136 -9.34 14.52 3.72
N LEU A 137 -9.00 14.24 2.47
CA LEU A 137 -9.25 15.09 1.32
C LEU A 137 -10.44 14.56 0.54
N ALA A 138 -11.57 15.26 0.59
CA ALA A 138 -12.71 15.02 -0.28
C ALA A 138 -12.53 15.85 -1.57
N VAL A 139 -12.17 15.16 -2.66
CA VAL A 139 -11.87 15.78 -3.96
C VAL A 139 -13.06 15.65 -4.90
N ASN A 140 -13.43 16.74 -5.57
CA ASN A 140 -14.42 16.71 -6.66
C ASN A 140 -13.76 17.10 -7.98
N VAL A 141 -13.95 16.26 -8.99
CA VAL A 141 -13.44 16.45 -10.36
C VAL A 141 -14.57 16.95 -11.26
N LYS A 142 -14.24 17.65 -12.35
CA LYS A 142 -15.20 18.14 -13.33
C LYS A 142 -16.06 16.99 -13.87
N TYR A 143 -17.36 17.28 -14.04
CA TYR A 143 -18.26 16.38 -14.73
C TYR A 143 -17.79 16.14 -16.17
N GLY A 144 -17.88 14.90 -16.64
CA GLY A 144 -17.45 14.51 -17.99
C GLY A 144 -15.95 14.25 -18.15
N THR A 145 -15.14 14.41 -17.09
CA THR A 145 -13.75 13.91 -17.08
C THR A 145 -13.75 12.38 -17.21
N SER A 146 -12.84 11.83 -18.02
CA SER A 146 -12.77 10.39 -18.20
C SER A 146 -12.39 9.68 -16.89
N PRO A 147 -12.79 8.40 -16.69
CA PRO A 147 -12.41 7.63 -15.51
C PRO A 147 -10.92 7.68 -15.18
N HIS A 148 -10.05 7.49 -16.18
CA HIS A 148 -8.60 7.50 -15.98
C HIS A 148 -8.08 8.86 -15.52
N GLU A 149 -8.52 9.95 -16.13
CA GLU A 149 -8.13 11.30 -15.73
C GLU A 149 -8.70 11.68 -14.35
N HIS A 150 -9.88 11.15 -14.00
CA HIS A 150 -10.48 11.33 -12.69
C HIS A 150 -9.61 10.70 -11.61
N GLU A 151 -9.28 9.42 -11.74
CA GLU A 151 -8.44 8.69 -10.79
C GLU A 151 -7.04 9.30 -10.68
N GLU A 152 -6.47 9.75 -11.80
CA GLU A 152 -5.20 10.47 -11.79
C GLU A 152 -5.29 11.79 -11.01
N ALA A 153 -6.34 12.59 -11.20
CA ALA A 153 -6.52 13.84 -10.47
C ALA A 153 -6.61 13.62 -8.94
N LEU A 154 -7.33 12.59 -8.51
CA LEU A 154 -7.43 12.18 -7.10
C LEU A 154 -6.06 11.76 -6.55
N ARG A 155 -5.38 10.86 -7.26
CA ARG A 155 -4.04 10.36 -6.86
C ARG A 155 -3.06 11.51 -6.70
N LEU A 156 -2.93 12.37 -7.71
CA LEU A 156 -1.99 13.49 -7.64
C LEU A 156 -2.37 14.50 -6.54
N ALA A 157 -3.65 14.68 -6.23
CA ALA A 157 -4.08 15.55 -5.13
C ALA A 157 -3.64 15.01 -3.76
N GLY A 158 -3.80 13.71 -3.53
CA GLY A 158 -3.32 13.04 -2.32
C GLY A 158 -1.80 13.13 -2.17
N LEU A 159 -1.06 12.81 -3.22
CA LEU A 159 0.41 12.85 -3.21
C LEU A 159 0.95 14.27 -2.95
N ARG A 160 0.41 15.29 -3.62
CA ARG A 160 0.81 16.69 -3.39
C ARG A 160 0.56 17.13 -1.95
N ALA A 161 -0.58 16.74 -1.38
CA ALA A 161 -0.90 17.03 0.01
C ALA A 161 0.06 16.33 0.99
N ALA A 162 0.39 15.06 0.74
CA ALA A 162 1.33 14.31 1.55
C ALA A 162 2.74 14.93 1.52
N VAL A 163 3.21 15.38 0.35
CA VAL A 163 4.49 16.09 0.23
C VAL A 163 4.44 17.44 0.95
N TYR A 164 3.36 18.22 0.77
CA TYR A 164 3.18 19.50 1.46
C TYR A 164 3.22 19.36 2.99
N LEU A 165 2.60 18.32 3.53
CA LEU A 165 2.60 18.05 4.97
C LEU A 165 3.95 17.50 5.43
N GLY A 166 4.59 16.64 4.65
CA GLY A 166 5.91 16.09 4.95
C GLY A 166 6.96 17.18 5.16
N GLU A 167 6.88 18.30 4.42
CA GLU A 167 7.79 19.45 4.58
C GLU A 167 7.76 20.05 5.99
N ALA A 168 6.66 19.92 6.75
CA ALA A 168 6.62 20.35 8.15
C ALA A 168 7.63 19.61 9.04
N GLY A 169 8.01 18.38 8.65
CA GLY A 169 8.98 17.53 9.36
C GLY A 169 10.43 17.71 8.93
N ARG A 170 10.74 18.55 7.93
CA ARG A 170 12.09 18.62 7.33
C ARG A 170 13.19 18.93 8.36
N ASN A 171 12.90 19.88 9.25
CA ASN A 171 13.83 20.33 10.29
C ASN A 171 13.51 19.72 11.68
N ALA A 172 12.52 18.83 11.75
CA ALA A 172 12.15 18.19 13.00
C ALA A 172 13.24 17.21 13.45
N LYS A 173 13.41 17.08 14.78
CA LYS A 173 14.30 16.09 15.36
C LYS A 173 13.59 14.72 15.34
N PRO A 174 14.16 13.70 14.68
CA PRO A 174 13.59 12.36 14.71
C PRO A 174 13.61 11.74 16.11
N VAL A 175 12.59 10.95 16.44
CA VAL A 175 12.52 10.13 17.66
C VAL A 175 13.23 8.79 17.47
N ASP A 176 13.31 8.30 16.23
CA ASP A 176 13.99 7.07 15.85
C ASP A 176 14.62 7.22 14.45
N VAL A 177 15.73 6.51 14.22
CA VAL A 177 16.46 6.52 12.95
C VAL A 177 16.83 5.09 12.59
N GLU A 178 16.12 4.54 11.60
CA GLU A 178 16.44 3.23 11.04
C GLU A 178 17.43 3.39 9.88
N ARG A 179 18.57 2.71 9.97
CA ARG A 179 19.61 2.73 8.93
C ARG A 179 19.58 1.45 8.11
N PHE A 180 19.21 1.55 6.84
CA PHE A 180 19.15 0.45 5.90
C PHE A 180 20.38 0.45 5.01
N GLU A 181 21.28 -0.52 5.23
CA GLU A 181 22.47 -0.69 4.42
C GLU A 181 22.24 -1.71 3.32
N VAL A 182 22.33 -1.24 2.09
CA VAL A 182 22.20 -2.06 0.89
C VAL A 182 23.56 -2.62 0.50
N ARG A 183 23.69 -3.95 0.62
CA ARG A 183 24.83 -4.75 0.16
C ARG A 183 24.70 -5.06 -1.33
N SER A 184 25.83 -5.39 -1.98
CA SER A 184 25.83 -5.80 -3.38
C SER A 184 25.13 -7.16 -3.53
N PRO A 185 24.06 -7.27 -4.34
CA PRO A 185 23.30 -8.50 -4.47
C PRO A 185 24.06 -9.57 -5.27
N PHE A 186 25.06 -9.17 -6.06
CA PHE A 186 25.86 -10.07 -6.90
C PHE A 186 27.08 -10.65 -6.19
N THR A 187 27.12 -10.60 -4.85
CA THR A 187 28.25 -11.14 -4.09
C THR A 187 28.17 -12.67 -4.08
N PRO A 188 29.10 -13.40 -4.74
CA PRO A 188 29.02 -14.84 -4.86
C PRO A 188 29.09 -15.52 -3.50
N LYS A 189 28.39 -16.65 -3.34
CA LYS A 189 28.63 -17.55 -2.22
C LYS A 189 30.06 -18.08 -2.28
N ARG A 190 30.72 -18.13 -1.13
CA ARG A 190 32.06 -18.69 -0.92
C ARG A 190 32.03 -20.14 -0.43
N GLY A 191 30.85 -20.67 -0.08
CA GLY A 191 30.65 -22.08 0.28
C GLY A 191 29.30 -22.33 0.95
N ASN A 192 29.08 -23.56 1.41
CA ASN A 192 27.83 -24.00 2.05
C ASN A 192 27.59 -23.40 3.45
N ALA A 193 28.60 -22.75 4.03
CA ALA A 193 28.49 -22.05 5.32
C ALA A 193 27.94 -20.61 5.16
N ASP A 194 27.80 -20.11 3.92
CA ASP A 194 27.26 -18.78 3.67
C ASP A 194 25.74 -18.78 3.89
N LEU A 195 25.24 -17.69 4.49
CA LEU A 195 23.82 -17.47 4.71
C LEU A 195 23.01 -17.58 3.39
N PRO A 196 21.80 -18.16 3.43
CA PRO A 196 20.94 -18.30 2.26
C PRO A 196 20.57 -16.91 1.70
N GLY A 197 20.68 -16.75 0.39
CA GLY A 197 20.28 -15.56 -0.34
C GLY A 197 18.78 -15.58 -0.60
N ILE A 198 18.09 -14.56 -0.13
CA ILE A 198 16.64 -14.43 -0.24
C ILE A 198 16.29 -13.22 -1.10
N VAL A 199 15.41 -13.42 -2.07
CA VAL A 199 14.83 -12.37 -2.91
C VAL A 199 13.39 -12.12 -2.47
N TYR A 200 12.94 -10.87 -2.53
CA TYR A 200 11.53 -10.55 -2.41
C TYR A 200 10.91 -10.43 -3.81
N VAL A 201 9.93 -11.25 -4.13
CA VAL A 201 9.13 -11.12 -5.36
C VAL A 201 7.88 -10.34 -5.00
N TYR A 202 7.86 -9.06 -5.38
CA TYR A 202 6.79 -8.13 -5.04
C TYR A 202 5.92 -7.84 -6.25
N MET A 203 4.73 -8.44 -6.29
CA MET A 203 3.84 -8.32 -7.44
C MET A 203 2.87 -7.15 -7.24
N LEU A 204 2.85 -6.23 -8.20
CA LEU A 204 2.03 -5.03 -8.16
C LEU A 204 0.79 -5.23 -9.03
N LEU A 205 -0.37 -4.81 -8.52
CA LEU A 205 -1.62 -4.91 -9.27
C LEU A 205 -1.54 -4.07 -10.56
N SER A 206 -1.80 -4.72 -11.70
CA SER A 206 -1.53 -4.18 -13.04
C SER A 206 -2.52 -4.71 -14.09
N GLN A 207 -3.82 -4.54 -13.84
CA GLN A 207 -4.89 -5.13 -14.67
C GLN A 207 -5.56 -4.14 -15.63
N GLY A 208 -5.07 -2.89 -15.70
CA GLY A 208 -5.69 -1.80 -16.45
C GLY A 208 -7.03 -1.36 -15.84
N LEU A 209 -7.83 -0.58 -16.56
CA LEU A 209 -9.20 -0.18 -16.14
C LEU A 209 -9.31 0.37 -14.70
N LEU A 210 -8.38 1.24 -14.30
CA LEU A 210 -8.27 1.82 -12.95
C LEU A 210 -7.61 0.92 -11.90
N HIS A 211 -7.05 -0.24 -12.28
CA HIS A 211 -6.31 -1.17 -11.41
C HIS A 211 -4.79 -1.08 -11.62
N ASP A 212 -4.24 0.14 -11.57
CA ASP A 212 -2.84 0.38 -11.90
C ASP A 212 -2.03 0.85 -10.68
N THR A 213 -0.94 0.15 -10.38
CA THR A 213 0.12 0.60 -9.48
C THR A 213 1.29 1.18 -10.29
N TYR A 214 2.00 2.16 -9.73
CA TYR A 214 3.02 2.91 -10.44
C TYR A 214 4.39 2.71 -9.79
N LEU A 215 5.40 2.40 -10.60
CA LEU A 215 6.82 2.35 -10.19
C LEU A 215 7.55 3.50 -10.89
N TYR A 216 8.13 4.43 -10.13
CA TYR A 216 8.77 5.64 -10.66
C TYR A 216 7.86 6.46 -11.60
N GLY A 217 6.56 6.48 -11.30
CA GLY A 217 5.53 7.13 -12.11
C GLY A 217 5.14 6.40 -13.40
N GLN A 218 5.80 5.30 -13.75
CA GLN A 218 5.42 4.43 -14.86
C GLN A 218 4.36 3.42 -14.40
N ASN A 219 3.30 3.25 -15.19
CA ASN A 219 2.28 2.23 -14.95
C ASN A 219 2.88 0.82 -15.06
N ALA A 220 2.68 -0.02 -14.03
CA ALA A 220 3.24 -1.36 -13.91
C ALA A 220 2.71 -2.36 -14.95
N THR A 221 1.55 -2.11 -15.57
CA THR A 221 1.01 -2.91 -16.69
C THR A 221 1.97 -2.97 -17.88
N SER A 222 2.80 -1.93 -18.08
CA SER A 222 3.76 -1.87 -19.19
C SER A 222 5.17 -2.35 -18.82
N LEU A 223 5.39 -2.82 -17.59
CA LEU A 223 6.71 -3.24 -17.13
C LEU A 223 6.92 -4.73 -17.36
N LEU A 224 8.11 -5.09 -17.84
CA LEU A 224 8.65 -6.42 -17.54
C LEU A 224 9.10 -6.41 -16.07
N PRO A 225 9.06 -7.57 -15.38
CA PRO A 225 9.61 -7.67 -14.05
C PRO A 225 11.02 -7.09 -13.99
N THR A 226 11.31 -6.35 -12.92
CA THR A 226 12.56 -5.59 -12.77
C THR A 226 13.11 -5.73 -11.36
N LEU A 227 14.41 -5.51 -11.21
CA LEU A 227 15.08 -5.53 -9.92
C LEU A 227 15.20 -4.11 -9.37
N ILE A 228 14.74 -3.90 -8.13
CA ILE A 228 14.98 -2.70 -7.34
C ILE A 228 15.45 -3.08 -5.94
N MET A 229 15.99 -2.12 -5.20
CA MET A 229 16.33 -2.32 -3.79
C MET A 229 15.13 -1.97 -2.90
N GLY A 230 14.98 -2.69 -1.78
CA GLY A 230 13.90 -2.44 -0.84
C GLY A 230 13.87 -1.01 -0.28
N THR A 231 15.02 -0.34 -0.21
CA THR A 231 15.10 1.08 0.20
C THR A 231 14.41 2.02 -0.78
N GLU A 232 14.33 1.68 -2.07
CA GLU A 232 13.61 2.49 -3.07
C GLU A 232 12.10 2.49 -2.79
N ILE A 233 11.57 1.34 -2.36
CA ILE A 233 10.17 1.17 -1.97
C ILE A 233 9.85 2.07 -0.76
N MET A 234 10.71 2.03 0.27
CA MET A 234 10.59 2.90 1.44
C MET A 234 10.69 4.39 1.07
N ASP A 235 11.45 4.73 0.03
CA ASP A 235 11.68 6.12 -0.37
C ASP A 235 10.68 6.62 -1.42
N GLY A 236 9.54 5.93 -1.55
CA GLY A 236 8.37 6.37 -2.31
C GLY A 236 8.40 6.03 -3.81
N ALA A 237 9.22 5.06 -4.23
CA ALA A 237 9.28 4.64 -5.64
C ALA A 237 7.97 4.01 -6.14
N ILE A 238 7.16 3.42 -5.25
CA ILE A 238 5.89 2.76 -5.59
C ILE A 238 4.72 3.59 -5.06
N VAL A 239 3.75 3.84 -5.93
CA VAL A 239 2.51 4.57 -5.61
C VAL A 239 1.31 3.76 -6.04
N SER A 240 0.34 3.64 -5.13
CA SER A 240 -0.94 3.01 -5.44
C SER A 240 -1.78 3.93 -6.32
N GLY A 241 -2.37 3.37 -7.36
CA GLY A 241 -3.41 4.02 -8.16
C GLY A 241 -4.58 3.10 -8.45
N ASN A 242 -4.55 1.89 -7.92
CA ASN A 242 -5.51 0.85 -8.27
C ASN A 242 -6.84 0.99 -7.50
N CYS A 243 -7.90 0.44 -8.05
CA CYS A 243 -9.23 0.31 -7.47
C CYS A 243 -9.53 -1.18 -7.26
N VAL A 244 -8.93 -1.85 -6.28
CA VAL A 244 -9.25 -3.27 -5.96
C VAL A 244 -10.06 -3.36 -4.68
N SER A 245 -10.48 -4.57 -4.32
CA SER A 245 -11.07 -4.87 -3.02
C SER A 245 -10.28 -4.19 -1.90
N ALA A 246 -10.99 -3.56 -0.98
CA ALA A 246 -10.34 -2.65 -0.05
C ALA A 246 -9.45 -3.38 0.96
N CYS A 247 -9.80 -4.61 1.32
CA CYS A 247 -9.12 -5.40 2.32
C CYS A 247 -7.69 -5.79 1.92
N ASP A 248 -7.48 -6.15 0.65
CA ASP A 248 -6.23 -6.69 0.10
C ASP A 248 -5.43 -5.64 -0.69
N LYS A 249 -5.97 -4.42 -0.81
CA LYS A 249 -5.30 -3.27 -1.44
C LYS A 249 -4.01 -2.87 -0.73
N ASN A 250 -2.95 -2.68 -1.51
CA ASN A 250 -1.74 -1.99 -1.07
C ASN A 250 -1.91 -0.49 -1.35
N THR A 251 -2.18 0.29 -0.31
CA THR A 251 -2.14 1.76 -0.38
C THR A 251 -0.70 2.25 -0.53
N THR A 252 -0.52 3.51 -0.91
CA THR A 252 0.81 4.12 -0.92
C THR A 252 1.48 4.05 0.47
N TYR A 253 0.70 4.15 1.56
CA TYR A 253 1.17 3.95 2.93
C TYR A 253 1.71 2.54 3.14
N HIS A 254 1.01 1.50 2.66
CA HIS A 254 1.48 0.11 2.71
C HIS A 254 2.80 -0.08 1.96
N HIS A 255 2.91 0.48 0.75
CA HIS A 255 4.17 0.45 0.00
C HIS A 255 5.31 1.13 0.77
N GLN A 256 5.11 2.36 1.24
CA GLN A 256 6.09 3.12 2.02
C GLN A 256 6.54 2.40 3.30
N ASN A 257 5.70 1.52 3.84
CA ASN A 257 5.88 0.80 5.10
C ASN A 257 5.90 -0.73 4.95
N ASN A 258 6.31 -1.22 3.78
CA ASN A 258 6.27 -2.65 3.47
C ASN A 258 6.99 -3.49 4.56
N PRO A 259 6.25 -4.33 5.31
CA PRO A 259 6.78 -5.04 6.46
C PRO A 259 7.73 -6.17 6.05
N VAL A 260 7.50 -6.81 4.90
CA VAL A 260 8.39 -7.85 4.34
C VAL A 260 9.76 -7.27 4.06
N VAL A 261 9.83 -6.09 3.43
CA VAL A 261 11.10 -5.40 3.17
C VAL A 261 11.82 -5.07 4.48
N ARG A 262 11.11 -4.54 5.48
CA ARG A 262 11.72 -4.19 6.78
C ARG A 262 12.28 -5.44 7.47
N GLU A 263 11.54 -6.54 7.48
CA GLU A 263 11.97 -7.78 8.13
C GLU A 263 13.15 -8.43 7.40
N LEU A 264 13.17 -8.42 6.06
CA LEU A 264 14.31 -8.89 5.27
C LEU A 264 15.59 -8.09 5.57
N PHE A 265 15.48 -6.76 5.74
CA PHE A 265 16.64 -5.96 6.16
C PHE A 265 17.08 -6.24 7.60
N LYS A 266 16.15 -6.47 8.53
CA LYS A 266 16.50 -6.82 9.93
C LYS A 266 17.27 -8.14 10.02
N ARG A 267 16.94 -9.09 9.14
CA ARG A 267 17.54 -10.42 9.08
C ARG A 267 18.79 -10.52 8.20
N ASP A 268 19.02 -9.53 7.33
CA ASP A 268 20.17 -9.49 6.44
C ASP A 268 21.52 -9.53 7.20
N GLY A 269 22.32 -10.55 6.90
CA GLY A 269 23.60 -10.80 7.55
C GLY A 269 23.50 -11.53 8.89
N ILE A 270 22.31 -11.92 9.34
CA ILE A 270 22.08 -12.70 10.56
C ILE A 270 21.81 -14.16 10.23
N ASP A 271 20.66 -14.45 9.61
CA ASP A 271 20.21 -15.79 9.23
C ASP A 271 19.92 -15.91 7.71
N LEU A 272 19.93 -14.80 6.97
CA LEU A 272 19.81 -14.73 5.52
C LEU A 272 20.64 -13.58 4.92
N ARG A 273 20.75 -13.54 3.59
CA ARG A 273 21.23 -12.38 2.82
C ARG A 273 20.10 -11.83 1.96
N PHE A 274 19.71 -10.57 2.14
CA PHE A 274 18.68 -9.96 1.30
C PHE A 274 19.29 -9.49 -0.03
N LEU A 275 18.89 -10.14 -1.12
CA LEU A 275 19.45 -9.93 -2.46
C LEU A 275 18.72 -8.85 -3.27
N GLY A 276 17.66 -8.27 -2.74
CA GLY A 276 16.86 -7.24 -3.41
C GLY A 276 15.44 -7.70 -3.75
N THR A 277 14.72 -6.83 -4.44
CA THR A 277 13.30 -7.00 -4.74
C THR A 277 13.07 -7.10 -6.25
N VAL A 278 12.55 -8.24 -6.70
CA VAL A 278 12.02 -8.38 -8.06
C VAL A 278 10.58 -7.91 -8.05
N VAL A 279 10.34 -6.74 -8.63
CA VAL A 279 8.99 -6.21 -8.82
C VAL A 279 8.38 -6.85 -10.06
N GLY A 280 7.25 -7.51 -9.88
CA GLY A 280 6.44 -8.10 -10.96
C GLY A 280 5.10 -7.37 -11.14
N ASN A 281 4.35 -7.76 -12.17
CA ASN A 281 3.01 -7.25 -12.43
C ASN A 281 1.95 -8.37 -12.46
N CYS A 282 0.76 -8.08 -11.94
CA CYS A 282 -0.39 -8.99 -11.98
C CYS A 282 -1.25 -8.68 -13.20
N ASN A 283 -1.29 -9.58 -14.18
CA ASN A 283 -1.90 -9.34 -15.50
C ASN A 283 -3.24 -10.09 -15.66
N VAL A 284 -4.02 -9.79 -16.71
CA VAL A 284 -5.32 -10.47 -16.96
C VAL A 284 -5.27 -11.53 -18.08
N THR A 285 -4.24 -11.51 -18.94
CA THR A 285 -4.14 -12.46 -20.06
C THR A 285 -3.04 -13.48 -19.82
N LEU A 286 -3.31 -14.76 -20.10
CA LEU A 286 -2.34 -15.85 -19.90
C LEU A 286 -0.96 -15.57 -20.54
N PRO A 287 -0.85 -15.06 -21.79
CA PRO A 287 0.46 -14.73 -22.37
C PRO A 287 1.24 -13.66 -21.58
N ALA A 288 0.54 -12.69 -20.99
CA ALA A 288 1.17 -11.67 -20.15
C ALA A 288 1.62 -12.27 -18.80
N LYS A 289 0.80 -13.12 -18.16
CA LYS A 289 1.15 -13.85 -16.94
C LYS A 289 2.41 -14.69 -17.14
N LEU A 290 2.44 -15.51 -18.19
CA LEU A 290 3.58 -16.36 -18.55
C LEU A 290 4.84 -15.54 -18.82
N ARG A 291 4.72 -14.42 -19.54
CA ARG A 291 5.86 -13.53 -19.81
C ARG A 291 6.43 -12.95 -18.51
N ALA A 292 5.57 -12.47 -17.62
CA ALA A 292 5.98 -11.93 -16.33
C ALA A 292 6.65 -13.02 -15.49
N ALA A 293 5.98 -14.15 -15.26
CA ALA A 293 6.53 -15.25 -14.46
C ALA A 293 7.87 -15.74 -15.01
N GLN A 294 7.99 -16.03 -16.31
CA GLN A 294 9.26 -16.49 -16.91
C GLN A 294 10.40 -15.48 -16.74
N TYR A 295 10.11 -14.18 -16.94
CA TYR A 295 11.15 -13.16 -16.83
C TYR A 295 11.56 -12.90 -15.38
N GLY A 296 10.59 -12.85 -14.47
CA GLY A 296 10.84 -12.66 -13.05
C GLY A 296 11.59 -13.83 -12.44
N VAL A 297 11.20 -15.08 -12.74
CA VAL A 297 11.92 -16.30 -12.34
C VAL A 297 13.38 -16.27 -12.80
N LYS A 298 13.63 -15.87 -14.05
CA LYS A 298 14.99 -15.69 -14.59
C LYS A 298 15.80 -14.63 -13.84
N LEU A 299 15.18 -13.52 -13.43
CA LEU A 299 15.86 -12.50 -12.62
C LEU A 299 16.25 -13.04 -11.24
N VAL A 300 15.38 -13.82 -10.60
CA VAL A 300 15.68 -14.46 -9.31
C VAL A 300 16.83 -15.48 -9.47
N GLU A 301 16.85 -16.25 -10.55
CA GLU A 301 17.96 -17.16 -10.88
C GLU A 301 19.29 -16.41 -11.06
N PHE A 302 19.29 -15.26 -11.78
CA PHE A 302 20.49 -14.45 -11.98
C PHE A 302 21.07 -13.88 -10.68
N LEU A 303 20.25 -13.76 -9.64
CA LEU A 303 20.69 -13.38 -8.30
C LEU A 303 21.25 -14.56 -7.50
N CYS A 304 21.21 -15.78 -8.04
CA CYS A 304 21.61 -17.02 -7.38
C CYS A 304 20.90 -17.18 -6.02
N ALA A 305 19.62 -16.86 -5.97
CA ALA A 305 18.81 -16.95 -4.75
C ALA A 305 18.58 -18.40 -4.34
N ASP A 306 18.59 -18.66 -3.03
CA ASP A 306 18.20 -19.96 -2.46
C ASP A 306 16.70 -20.01 -2.12
N GLY A 307 16.11 -18.83 -1.88
CA GLY A 307 14.69 -18.72 -1.64
C GLY A 307 14.09 -17.37 -2.02
N ALA A 308 12.77 -17.34 -2.05
CA ALA A 308 11.99 -16.15 -2.35
C ALA A 308 10.77 -16.02 -1.43
N VAL A 309 10.54 -14.80 -0.95
CA VAL A 309 9.25 -14.42 -0.36
C VAL A 309 8.39 -13.82 -1.48
N ILE A 310 7.16 -14.28 -1.64
CA ILE A 310 6.23 -13.84 -2.68
C ILE A 310 5.03 -13.16 -2.02
N THR A 311 4.73 -11.93 -2.44
CA THR A 311 3.46 -11.26 -2.10
C THR A 311 2.80 -10.78 -3.38
N LYS A 312 1.48 -10.80 -3.38
CA LYS A 312 0.63 -10.25 -4.44
C LYS A 312 -0.24 -9.12 -3.92
N GLU A 313 -1.00 -8.54 -4.83
CA GLU A 313 -2.00 -7.52 -4.52
C GLU A 313 -3.28 -7.85 -5.30
N GLY A 314 -4.37 -8.04 -4.58
CA GLY A 314 -5.70 -8.36 -5.12
C GLY A 314 -5.95 -9.86 -5.26
N PHE A 315 -7.22 -10.25 -5.37
CA PHE A 315 -7.64 -11.65 -5.54
C PHE A 315 -7.94 -12.07 -7.01
N GLY A 316 -7.90 -13.38 -7.28
CA GLY A 316 -8.34 -13.96 -8.54
C GLY A 316 -7.22 -14.07 -9.57
N ASN A 317 -7.11 -13.07 -10.46
CA ASN A 317 -6.00 -13.02 -11.43
C ASN A 317 -4.62 -13.03 -10.76
N PRO A 318 -4.36 -12.22 -9.71
CA PRO A 318 -3.07 -12.19 -9.04
C PRO A 318 -2.70 -13.53 -8.38
N ASP A 319 -3.69 -14.33 -7.93
CA ASP A 319 -3.44 -15.69 -7.40
C ASP A 319 -2.77 -16.57 -8.46
N ALA A 320 -3.32 -16.59 -9.68
CA ALA A 320 -2.75 -17.34 -10.79
C ALA A 320 -1.35 -16.83 -11.17
N ASP A 321 -1.11 -15.52 -11.10
CA ASP A 321 0.24 -14.98 -11.33
C ASP A 321 1.22 -15.48 -10.25
N ALA A 322 0.83 -15.41 -8.97
CA ALA A 322 1.66 -15.84 -7.84
C ALA A 322 1.98 -17.34 -7.89
N MET A 323 1.01 -18.19 -8.27
CA MET A 323 1.22 -19.62 -8.46
C MET A 323 2.21 -19.93 -9.59
N MET A 324 2.20 -19.15 -10.67
CA MET A 324 3.19 -19.30 -11.76
C MET A 324 4.61 -18.94 -11.31
N TYR A 325 4.77 -17.88 -10.50
CA TYR A 325 6.05 -17.54 -9.90
C TYR A 325 6.52 -18.63 -8.93
N CYS A 326 5.67 -19.06 -8.00
CA CYS A 326 5.98 -20.13 -7.05
C CYS A 326 6.43 -21.41 -7.77
N ALA A 327 5.62 -21.88 -8.73
CA ALA A 327 5.94 -23.11 -9.46
C ALA A 327 7.23 -23.00 -10.27
N GLY A 328 7.48 -21.85 -10.92
CA GLY A 328 8.68 -21.61 -11.70
C GLY A 328 9.96 -21.59 -10.84
N LEU A 329 9.91 -20.92 -9.69
CA LEU A 329 11.05 -20.85 -8.76
C LEU A 329 11.35 -22.21 -8.12
N GLU A 330 10.33 -22.93 -7.63
CA GLU A 330 10.49 -24.26 -7.03
C GLU A 330 10.99 -25.30 -8.04
N GLN A 331 10.63 -25.16 -9.33
CA GLN A 331 11.17 -26.03 -10.39
C GLN A 331 12.68 -25.86 -10.58
N MET A 332 13.21 -24.69 -10.23
CA MET A 332 14.65 -24.36 -10.31
C MET A 332 15.39 -24.65 -9.00
N GLY A 333 14.70 -25.21 -8.00
CA GLY A 333 15.27 -25.51 -6.69
C GLY A 333 15.35 -24.30 -5.75
N ILE A 334 14.65 -23.20 -6.07
CA ILE A 334 14.57 -21.99 -5.23
C ILE A 334 13.33 -22.11 -4.35
N ARG A 335 13.51 -22.15 -3.03
CA ARG A 335 12.39 -22.36 -2.08
C ARG A 335 11.52 -21.13 -1.96
N THR A 336 10.21 -21.30 -1.85
CA THR A 336 9.26 -20.19 -1.83
C THR A 336 8.43 -20.18 -0.56
N VAL A 337 8.13 -18.97 -0.08
CA VAL A 337 7.08 -18.72 0.93
C VAL A 337 6.19 -17.63 0.38
N MET A 338 4.88 -17.84 0.41
CA MET A 338 3.90 -16.85 -0.02
C MET A 338 3.15 -16.26 1.16
N ILE A 339 2.84 -14.96 1.10
CA ILE A 339 1.92 -14.28 2.00
C ILE A 339 0.75 -13.78 1.16
N THR A 340 -0.48 -14.13 1.54
CA THR A 340 -1.72 -13.83 0.81
C THR A 340 -2.89 -13.84 1.77
N ASP A 341 -3.99 -13.23 1.39
CA ASP A 341 -5.28 -13.44 2.04
C ASP A 341 -6.06 -14.60 1.41
N GLU A 342 -7.25 -14.86 1.96
CA GLU A 342 -8.16 -15.91 1.52
C GLU A 342 -9.54 -15.35 1.18
N PHE A 343 -10.15 -15.88 0.12
CA PHE A 343 -11.56 -15.66 -0.23
C PHE A 343 -12.33 -16.98 -0.10
N ALA A 344 -12.40 -17.46 1.14
CA ALA A 344 -12.91 -18.79 1.46
C ALA A 344 -14.42 -18.81 1.75
N GLY A 345 -15.17 -17.77 1.34
CA GLY A 345 -16.59 -17.65 1.63
C GLY A 345 -16.88 -17.29 3.10
N VAL A 346 -18.13 -16.91 3.39
CA VAL A 346 -18.53 -16.39 4.71
C VAL A 346 -18.30 -17.39 5.85
N ASP A 347 -18.39 -18.69 5.56
CA ASP A 347 -18.18 -19.78 6.50
C ASP A 347 -16.74 -20.33 6.49
N GLY A 348 -15.86 -19.79 5.63
CA GLY A 348 -14.48 -20.25 5.47
C GLY A 348 -14.32 -21.63 4.83
N ALA A 349 -15.37 -22.17 4.21
CA ALA A 349 -15.37 -23.54 3.66
C ALA A 349 -15.12 -23.61 2.14
N SER A 350 -15.06 -22.47 1.44
CA SER A 350 -14.77 -22.42 0.00
C SER A 350 -13.27 -22.51 -0.26
N GLN A 351 -12.90 -22.77 -1.52
CA GLN A 351 -11.51 -22.74 -1.94
C GLN A 351 -10.92 -21.34 -1.72
N SER A 352 -9.85 -21.24 -0.92
CA SER A 352 -9.27 -19.96 -0.48
C SER A 352 -8.71 -19.09 -1.62
N LEU A 353 -8.07 -19.71 -2.62
CA LEU A 353 -7.37 -19.05 -3.73
C LEU A 353 -7.95 -19.48 -5.07
N ALA A 354 -8.01 -18.58 -6.05
CA ALA A 354 -8.56 -18.90 -7.36
C ALA A 354 -7.73 -19.90 -8.17
N ASP A 355 -6.43 -20.01 -7.88
CA ASP A 355 -5.52 -20.97 -8.49
C ASP A 355 -4.58 -21.55 -7.42
N THR A 356 -4.11 -22.79 -7.64
CA THR A 356 -3.20 -23.48 -6.71
C THR A 356 -2.19 -24.34 -7.46
N THR A 357 -1.05 -24.60 -6.81
CA THR A 357 -0.04 -25.54 -7.30
C THR A 357 0.46 -26.40 -6.15
N PRO A 358 0.72 -27.71 -6.34
CA PRO A 358 1.29 -28.56 -5.28
C PRO A 358 2.69 -28.12 -4.82
N ARG A 359 3.33 -27.20 -5.54
CA ARG A 359 4.62 -26.59 -5.16
C ARG A 359 4.48 -25.47 -4.14
N ALA A 360 3.28 -24.89 -3.98
CA ALA A 360 3.00 -23.88 -2.97
C ALA A 360 2.76 -24.55 -1.61
N ASP A 361 3.83 -25.11 -1.04
CA ASP A 361 3.79 -25.89 0.20
C ASP A 361 4.02 -25.04 1.47
N ALA A 362 4.32 -23.74 1.32
CA ALA A 362 4.48 -22.77 2.39
C ALA A 362 3.73 -21.46 2.07
N VAL A 363 2.51 -21.35 2.60
CA VAL A 363 1.62 -20.18 2.42
C VAL A 363 1.17 -19.68 3.78
N VAL A 364 1.31 -18.38 4.00
CA VAL A 364 0.87 -17.66 5.21
C VAL A 364 -0.38 -16.87 4.85
N SER A 365 -1.50 -17.21 5.50
CA SER A 365 -2.78 -16.48 5.35
C SER A 365 -2.78 -15.22 6.23
N THR A 366 -3.27 -14.10 5.67
CA THR A 366 -3.55 -12.84 6.38
C THR A 366 -5.04 -12.70 6.74
N GLY A 367 -5.83 -13.77 6.60
CA GLY A 367 -7.23 -13.82 7.00
C GLY A 367 -8.21 -13.98 5.83
N ASN A 368 -9.48 -14.25 6.18
CA ASN A 368 -10.56 -14.45 5.22
C ASN A 368 -11.31 -13.13 4.93
N ALA A 369 -11.26 -12.66 3.69
CA ALA A 369 -11.89 -11.41 3.28
C ALA A 369 -13.44 -11.48 3.29
N ASN A 370 -14.02 -12.68 3.25
CA ASN A 370 -15.48 -12.88 3.17
C ASN A 370 -16.18 -12.91 4.54
N GLU A 371 -15.46 -12.81 5.66
CA GLU A 371 -16.10 -12.78 6.98
C GLU A 371 -17.03 -11.57 7.09
N ARG A 372 -18.26 -11.78 7.59
CA ARG A 372 -19.25 -10.70 7.70
C ARG A 372 -19.14 -9.96 9.02
N ILE A 373 -19.26 -8.65 8.94
CA ILE A 373 -19.21 -7.74 10.07
C ILE A 373 -20.39 -6.77 10.05
N LEU A 374 -20.92 -6.45 11.23
CA LEU A 374 -21.87 -5.35 11.42
C LEU A 374 -21.12 -4.09 11.86
N LEU A 375 -21.24 -3.04 11.06
CA LEU A 375 -20.64 -1.73 11.30
C LEU A 375 -21.73 -0.75 11.76
N PRO A 376 -21.72 -0.31 13.04
CA PRO A 376 -22.71 0.62 13.56
C PRO A 376 -22.75 1.96 12.80
N PRO A 377 -23.84 2.75 12.92
CA PRO A 377 -23.86 4.12 12.42
C PRO A 377 -22.80 4.99 13.10
N MET A 378 -22.19 5.90 12.34
CA MET A 378 -21.25 6.91 12.85
C MET A 378 -21.89 8.29 12.84
N GLU A 379 -21.54 9.14 13.81
CA GLU A 379 -22.06 10.52 13.91
C GLU A 379 -21.68 11.36 12.69
N LYS A 380 -20.48 11.10 12.14
CA LYS A 380 -19.96 11.82 10.98
C LYS A 380 -19.54 10.86 9.89
N VAL A 381 -19.94 11.20 8.67
CA VAL A 381 -19.53 10.52 7.44
C VAL A 381 -18.76 11.51 6.58
N ILE A 382 -17.58 11.12 6.11
CA ILE A 382 -16.77 11.88 5.16
C ILE A 382 -16.76 11.12 3.83
N GLY A 383 -17.39 11.72 2.81
CA GLY A 383 -17.49 11.18 1.45
C GLY A 383 -18.92 10.75 1.09
N ASP A 384 -19.11 9.62 0.42
CA ASP A 384 -20.41 9.21 -0.15
C ASP A 384 -20.86 7.81 0.30
N MET A 385 -21.87 7.74 1.17
CA MET A 385 -22.41 6.46 1.66
C MET A 385 -23.22 5.68 0.62
N ARG A 386 -23.66 6.33 -0.45
CA ARG A 386 -24.55 5.69 -1.44
C ARG A 386 -23.85 4.60 -2.24
N VAL A 387 -22.52 4.51 -2.16
CA VAL A 387 -21.74 3.49 -2.87
C VAL A 387 -21.71 2.14 -2.15
N ILE A 388 -22.04 2.07 -0.86
CA ILE A 388 -21.86 0.87 -0.02
C ILE A 388 -22.50 -0.39 -0.60
N GLU A 389 -23.75 -0.31 -1.06
CA GLU A 389 -24.44 -1.50 -1.60
C GLU A 389 -23.87 -1.97 -2.94
N ARG A 390 -23.03 -1.15 -3.58
CA ARG A 390 -22.32 -1.46 -4.82
C ARG A 390 -20.84 -1.74 -4.58
N MET A 391 -20.34 -1.55 -3.36
CA MET A 391 -18.96 -1.78 -3.00
C MET A 391 -18.63 -3.28 -2.96
N ALA A 392 -17.37 -3.63 -3.18
CA ALA A 392 -16.88 -4.99 -2.89
C ALA A 392 -17.18 -5.34 -1.41
N GLY A 393 -17.71 -6.54 -1.16
CA GLY A 393 -18.18 -6.97 0.15
C GLY A 393 -19.55 -6.41 0.58
N GLY A 394 -20.15 -5.53 -0.21
CA GLY A 394 -21.51 -5.00 -0.03
C GLY A 394 -22.53 -5.68 -0.93
N GLN A 395 -23.80 -5.59 -0.54
CA GLN A 395 -24.93 -6.05 -1.35
C GLN A 395 -26.18 -5.21 -1.09
N SER A 396 -27.19 -5.33 -1.95
CA SER A 396 -28.50 -4.75 -1.70
C SER A 396 -29.04 -5.17 -0.33
N GLY A 397 -29.42 -4.21 0.51
CA GLY A 397 -29.87 -4.49 1.88
C GLY A 397 -28.73 -4.58 2.91
N SER A 398 -27.49 -4.25 2.54
CA SER A 398 -26.40 -4.08 3.49
C SER A 398 -26.67 -2.95 4.50
N ILE A 399 -27.53 -1.98 4.18
CA ILE A 399 -27.83 -0.84 5.05
C ILE A 399 -29.13 -1.10 5.83
N SER A 400 -29.09 -0.96 7.15
CA SER A 400 -30.23 -1.07 8.06
C SER A 400 -30.24 0.07 9.10
N GLN A 401 -31.24 0.08 10.00
CA GLN A 401 -31.23 1.01 11.14
C GLN A 401 -30.10 0.71 12.15
N GLU A 402 -29.65 -0.55 12.22
CA GLU A 402 -28.60 -1.00 13.14
C GLU A 402 -27.19 -0.70 12.61
N GLY A 403 -27.06 -0.31 11.34
CA GLY A 403 -25.79 0.01 10.70
C GLY A 403 -25.66 -0.64 9.34
N ILE A 404 -24.45 -1.13 9.05
CA ILE A 404 -24.09 -1.71 7.75
C ILE A 404 -23.53 -3.11 7.95
N THR A 405 -24.14 -4.09 7.29
CA THR A 405 -23.60 -5.46 7.27
C THR A 405 -22.90 -5.72 5.94
N VAL A 406 -21.59 -5.87 5.99
CA VAL A 406 -20.69 -6.09 4.84
C VAL A 406 -19.69 -7.21 5.16
N GLU A 407 -18.98 -7.69 4.16
CA GLU A 407 -17.79 -8.52 4.35
C GLU A 407 -16.58 -7.65 4.72
N LEU A 408 -15.55 -8.24 5.36
CA LEU A 408 -14.27 -7.57 5.63
C LEU A 408 -13.64 -7.00 4.35
N GLN A 409 -13.98 -7.56 3.19
CA GLN A 409 -13.62 -7.05 1.87
C GLN A 409 -13.85 -5.53 1.68
N ALA A 410 -14.86 -4.96 2.36
CA ALA A 410 -15.18 -3.53 2.28
C ALA A 410 -14.29 -2.63 3.17
N ILE A 411 -13.52 -3.20 4.10
CA ILE A 411 -12.71 -2.46 5.08
C ILE A 411 -11.28 -2.33 4.56
N LEU A 412 -10.79 -1.09 4.50
CA LEU A 412 -9.48 -0.80 3.93
C LEU A 412 -8.34 -1.44 4.73
N GLY A 413 -7.59 -2.34 4.09
CA GLY A 413 -6.41 -3.01 4.64
C GLY A 413 -6.72 -4.19 5.59
N ALA A 414 -7.96 -4.65 5.67
CA ALA A 414 -8.38 -5.68 6.62
C ALA A 414 -7.70 -7.05 6.49
N THR A 415 -7.34 -7.45 5.26
CA THR A 415 -6.63 -8.70 4.98
C THR A 415 -5.38 -8.40 4.16
N ASN A 416 -4.72 -7.27 4.43
CA ASN A 416 -3.62 -6.80 3.61
C ASN A 416 -2.52 -7.87 3.43
N GLU A 417 -2.19 -8.14 2.17
CA GLU A 417 -1.37 -9.29 1.77
C GLU A 417 0.13 -9.15 2.04
N LEU A 418 0.53 -8.01 2.60
CA LEU A 418 1.89 -7.84 3.12
C LEU A 418 1.97 -8.28 4.58
N GLY A 419 0.84 -8.57 5.24
CA GLY A 419 0.77 -8.77 6.69
C GLY A 419 0.91 -7.46 7.46
N PHE A 420 0.36 -6.36 6.94
CA PHE A 420 0.39 -5.04 7.60
C PHE A 420 -0.69 -4.87 8.68
N GLU A 421 -1.62 -5.81 8.74
CA GLU A 421 -2.84 -5.76 9.53
C GLU A 421 -2.61 -6.22 11.00
N PHE A 422 -3.67 -6.37 11.80
CA PHE A 422 -3.58 -6.61 13.26
C PHE A 422 -4.04 -7.99 13.73
N LEU A 423 -4.63 -8.77 12.84
CA LEU A 423 -5.00 -10.15 13.01
C LEU A 423 -3.74 -11.00 13.11
N SER A 424 -3.87 -12.05 13.90
CA SER A 424 -2.86 -13.09 14.00
C SER A 424 -3.59 -14.41 14.24
N ALA A 425 -3.03 -15.50 13.74
CA ALA A 425 -3.64 -16.82 13.86
C ALA A 425 -3.61 -17.38 15.30
N ARG A 426 -2.97 -16.68 16.27
CA ARG A 426 -2.85 -17.07 17.68
C ARG A 426 -2.78 -15.82 18.56
N GLU A 427 -3.56 -15.79 19.66
CA GLU A 427 -3.52 -14.73 20.67
C GLU A 427 -2.10 -14.57 21.27
N GLU A 428 -1.60 -13.33 21.34
CA GLU A 428 -0.65 -12.88 22.38
C GLU A 428 -1.39 -12.04 23.43
#